data_AF-A0A1Q3GYF5-F1
#
_entry.id   AF-A0A1Q3GYF5-F1
#
_cell.length_a   1.000
_cell.length_b   1.000
_cell.length_c   1.000
_cell.angle_alpha   90.00
_cell.angle_beta   90.00
_cell.angle_gamma   90.00
#
_symmetry.space_group_name_H-M   'P 1'
#
loop_
_entity.id
_entity.type
_entity.pdbx_description
1 polymer ?
#
loop_
_entity_poly.entity_id
_entity_poly.type
_entity_poly.pdbx_seq_one_letter_code
_entity_poly.pdbx_strand_id
1 'polypeptide(L)'
;MAFDFSLWINTGSSADDTERLSNFLKEQKMIQTKLNEYPVSTHFHKDSYFVKVGGISNIGIRSTKDALEMSLIGFEFFKLLINAPRFRYALVGIGLEKWRDLHEFVNYPKDVLLMKGFVVREDVYKKMETPLTNDSSHPSSDIGFFRKGYLWIPYLGEWEFPFK
;
A
#
# COMPACT_ATOMS: atom_id res chain seq x y z
N MET A 1 1.57 -7.48 -20.97
CA MET A 1 1.04 -6.80 -19.78
C MET A 1 1.92 -7.21 -18.64
N ALA A 2 2.65 -6.24 -18.10
CA ALA A 2 3.73 -6.47 -17.16
C ALA A 2 3.23 -6.00 -15.79
N PHE A 3 2.66 -6.92 -15.00
CA PHE A 3 2.12 -6.56 -13.70
C PHE A 3 3.27 -6.42 -12.68
N ASP A 4 3.73 -5.18 -12.50
CA ASP A 4 4.70 -4.83 -11.46
C ASP A 4 4.04 -4.94 -10.07
N PHE A 5 4.65 -5.72 -9.15
CA PHE A 5 4.26 -5.75 -7.75
C PHE A 5 5.02 -4.67 -6.97
N SER A 6 4.29 -3.84 -6.23
CA SER A 6 4.89 -2.66 -5.61
C SER A 6 4.12 -2.16 -4.40
N LEU A 7 4.81 -1.34 -3.62
CA LEU A 7 4.26 -0.58 -2.51
C LEU A 7 4.34 0.90 -2.86
N TRP A 8 3.20 1.58 -2.80
CA TRP A 8 3.10 3.03 -2.93
C TRP A 8 2.82 3.66 -1.56
N ILE A 9 3.53 4.73 -1.22
CA ILE A 9 3.35 5.45 0.05
C ILE A 9 3.29 6.93 -0.24
N ASN A 10 2.26 7.63 0.26
CA ASN A 10 2.13 9.07 0.17
C ASN A 10 2.25 9.69 1.55
N THR A 11 3.06 10.72 1.70
CA THR A 11 3.22 11.50 2.95
C THR A 11 2.35 12.75 2.97
N GLY A 12 1.83 13.15 1.81
CA GLY A 12 1.23 14.46 1.59
C GLY A 12 2.30 15.56 1.71
N SER A 13 1.88 16.81 1.83
CA SER A 13 2.79 17.96 1.78
C SER A 13 3.56 18.24 3.09
N SER A 14 3.70 17.22 3.95
CA SER A 14 4.44 17.30 5.21
C SER A 14 5.92 16.99 4.96
N ALA A 15 6.77 18.01 5.05
CA ALA A 15 8.21 17.86 4.81
C ALA A 15 8.88 16.91 5.83
N ASP A 16 8.52 17.02 7.12
CA ASP A 16 9.06 16.16 8.19
C ASP A 16 8.67 14.68 7.99
N ASP A 17 7.41 14.40 7.66
CA ASP A 17 6.97 13.03 7.38
C ASP A 17 7.69 12.45 6.15
N THR A 18 7.88 13.29 5.11
CA THR A 18 8.59 12.91 3.88
C THR A 18 10.06 12.59 4.14
N GLU A 19 10.76 13.42 4.91
CA GLU A 19 12.16 13.20 5.27
C GLU A 19 12.34 11.94 6.12
N ARG A 20 11.52 11.75 7.15
CA ARG A 20 11.57 10.56 8.02
C ARG A 20 11.32 9.30 7.22
N LEU A 21 10.30 9.30 6.35
CA LEU A 21 10.01 8.16 5.49
C LEU A 21 11.16 7.89 4.52
N SER A 22 11.78 8.94 3.96
CA SER A 22 12.96 8.79 3.10
C SER A 22 14.09 8.05 3.80
N ASN A 23 14.42 8.47 5.03
CA ASN A 23 15.49 7.88 5.80
C ASN A 23 15.18 6.42 6.16
N PHE A 24 13.94 6.15 6.59
CA PHE A 24 13.46 4.80 6.86
C PHE A 24 13.57 3.88 5.62
N LEU A 25 13.16 4.33 4.44
CA LEU A 25 13.19 3.52 3.21
C LEU A 25 14.60 3.29 2.67
N LYS A 26 15.55 4.22 2.89
CA LYS A 26 16.96 4.03 2.48
C LYS A 26 17.63 2.86 3.19
N GLU A 27 17.16 2.52 4.38
CA GLU A 27 17.65 1.36 5.15
C GLU A 27 17.11 0.04 4.59
N GLN A 28 15.99 0.06 3.86
CA GLN A 28 15.33 -1.13 3.31
C GLN A 28 15.90 -1.50 1.94
N LYS A 29 17.06 -2.16 1.94
CA LYS A 29 17.73 -2.59 0.70
C LYS A 29 17.24 -3.93 0.16
N MET A 30 16.70 -4.78 1.05
CA MET A 30 16.28 -6.13 0.75
C MET A 30 14.97 -6.43 1.47
N ILE A 31 14.13 -7.26 0.86
CA ILE A 31 12.99 -7.89 1.51
C ILE A 31 13.27 -9.39 1.59
N GLN A 32 13.22 -9.92 2.80
CA GLN A 32 13.41 -11.35 3.03
C GLN A 32 12.05 -12.02 3.23
N THR A 33 11.76 -13.02 2.40
CA THR A 33 10.59 -13.88 2.59
C THR A 33 11.02 -15.29 3.03
N LYS A 34 10.06 -16.17 3.25
CA LYS A 34 10.35 -17.60 3.49
C LYS A 34 10.94 -18.32 2.27
N LEU A 35 10.83 -17.74 1.07
CA LEU A 35 11.29 -18.36 -0.18
C LEU A 35 12.65 -17.85 -0.62
N ASN A 36 12.89 -16.54 -0.52
CA ASN A 36 14.09 -15.91 -1.06
C ASN A 36 14.30 -14.51 -0.45
N GLU A 37 15.42 -13.90 -0.85
CA GLU A 37 15.73 -12.50 -0.60
C GLU A 37 15.60 -11.70 -1.90
N TYR A 38 14.90 -10.57 -1.85
CA TYR A 38 14.59 -9.74 -3.01
C TYR A 38 15.21 -8.35 -2.86
N PRO A 39 15.99 -7.87 -3.84
CA PRO A 39 16.51 -6.52 -3.81
C PRO A 39 15.37 -5.51 -3.92
N VAL A 40 15.45 -4.43 -3.16
CA VAL A 40 14.45 -3.37 -3.14
C VAL A 40 14.98 -2.14 -3.85
N SER A 41 14.17 -1.57 -4.74
CA SER A 41 14.38 -0.23 -5.30
C SER A 41 13.30 0.72 -4.82
N THR A 42 13.72 1.92 -4.42
CA THR A 42 12.81 2.99 -3.99
C THR A 42 12.94 4.18 -4.94
N HIS A 43 11.80 4.68 -5.41
CA HIS A 43 11.71 5.86 -6.27
C HIS A 43 10.85 6.92 -5.59
N PHE A 44 11.28 8.17 -5.68
CA PHE A 44 10.56 9.31 -5.11
C PHE A 44 10.00 10.22 -6.19
N HIS A 45 8.79 10.73 -5.98
CA HIS A 45 8.17 11.74 -6.84
C HIS A 45 7.15 12.56 -6.06
N LYS A 46 7.31 13.89 -6.10
CA LYS A 46 6.48 14.85 -5.36
C LYS A 46 6.42 14.51 -3.87
N ASP A 47 5.30 13.93 -3.41
CA ASP A 47 5.02 13.62 -1.99
C ASP A 47 4.85 12.10 -1.80
N SER A 48 5.43 11.30 -2.71
CA SER A 48 5.20 9.86 -2.76
C SER A 48 6.47 9.05 -3.00
N TYR A 49 6.50 7.88 -2.38
CA TYR A 49 7.50 6.85 -2.56
C TYR A 49 6.88 5.63 -3.23
N PHE A 50 7.69 5.01 -4.08
CA PHE A 50 7.36 3.80 -4.77
C PHE A 50 8.46 2.78 -4.53
N VAL A 51 8.08 1.69 -3.87
CA VAL A 51 8.98 0.62 -3.45
C VAL A 51 8.68 -0.58 -4.33
N LYS A 52 9.71 -1.07 -5.01
CA LYS A 52 9.68 -2.22 -5.91
C LYS A 52 10.64 -3.29 -5.42
N VAL A 53 10.26 -4.54 -5.65
CA VAL A 53 11.14 -5.69 -5.50
C VAL A 53 11.63 -6.15 -6.86
N GLY A 54 12.92 -6.43 -6.97
CA GLY A 54 13.52 -7.09 -8.13
C GLY A 54 13.45 -8.62 -8.00
N GLY A 55 13.66 -9.32 -9.11
CA GLY A 55 13.77 -10.78 -9.11
C GLY A 55 12.44 -11.54 -9.10
N ILE A 56 11.32 -10.85 -9.25
CA ILE A 56 9.97 -11.44 -9.35
C ILE A 56 9.44 -11.44 -10.79
N SER A 57 8.34 -12.15 -11.02
CA SER A 57 7.65 -12.13 -12.32
C SER A 57 7.16 -10.71 -12.66
N ASN A 58 7.74 -10.13 -13.71
CA ASN A 58 7.30 -8.84 -14.26
C ASN A 58 6.02 -8.95 -15.08
N ILE A 59 5.47 -10.15 -15.28
CA ILE A 59 4.29 -10.40 -16.14
C ILE A 59 3.08 -10.90 -15.35
N GLY A 60 3.12 -10.71 -14.02
CA GLY A 60 2.08 -11.09 -13.08
C GLY A 60 2.10 -12.55 -12.65
N ILE A 61 1.01 -12.97 -12.00
CA ILE A 61 0.80 -14.33 -11.53
C ILE A 61 0.47 -15.23 -12.71
N ARG A 62 1.36 -16.17 -13.04
CA ARG A 62 1.14 -17.21 -14.06
C ARG A 62 1.13 -18.62 -13.48
N SER A 63 1.55 -18.75 -12.24
CA SER A 63 1.64 -20.01 -11.52
C SER A 63 1.29 -19.81 -10.05
N THR A 64 1.00 -20.93 -9.37
CA THR A 64 0.87 -20.95 -7.91
C THR A 64 2.15 -20.49 -7.19
N LYS A 65 3.32 -20.72 -7.79
CA LYS A 65 4.59 -20.22 -7.28
C LYS A 65 4.65 -18.70 -7.32
N ASP A 66 4.27 -18.08 -8.44
CA ASP A 66 4.23 -16.61 -8.56
C ASP A 66 3.22 -16.02 -7.56
N ALA A 67 2.05 -16.65 -7.42
CA ALA A 67 1.02 -16.23 -6.47
C ALA A 67 1.55 -16.25 -5.03
N LEU A 68 2.22 -17.34 -4.65
CA LEU A 68 2.82 -17.50 -3.32
C LEU A 68 3.93 -16.47 -3.09
N GLU A 69 4.84 -16.30 -4.05
CA GLU A 69 5.95 -15.34 -3.96
C GLU A 69 5.42 -13.91 -3.81
N MET A 70 4.51 -13.47 -4.67
CA MET A 70 3.91 -12.13 -4.60
C MET A 70 3.12 -11.91 -3.32
N SER A 71 2.40 -12.92 -2.82
CA SER A 71 1.70 -12.84 -1.53
C SER A 71 2.68 -12.63 -0.38
N LEU A 72 3.76 -13.42 -0.32
CA LEU A 72 4.79 -13.30 0.70
C LEU A 72 5.46 -11.92 0.69
N ILE A 73 5.72 -11.35 -0.48
CA ILE A 73 6.28 -10.00 -0.57
C ILE A 73 5.25 -8.95 -0.13
N GLY A 74 3.97 -9.13 -0.46
CA GLY A 74 2.91 -8.25 0.03
C GLY A 74 2.85 -8.19 1.55
N PHE A 75 2.99 -9.35 2.20
CA PHE A 75 3.09 -9.41 3.66
C PHE A 75 4.30 -8.63 4.20
N GLU A 76 5.46 -8.74 3.56
CA GLU A 76 6.64 -7.98 3.96
C GLU A 76 6.46 -6.47 3.73
N PHE A 77 5.74 -6.04 2.68
CA PHE A 77 5.37 -4.64 2.50
C PHE A 77 4.43 -4.13 3.61
N PHE A 78 3.45 -4.92 4.05
CA PHE A 78 2.62 -4.52 5.18
C PHE A 78 3.43 -4.41 6.48
N LYS A 79 4.35 -5.35 6.75
CA LYS A 79 5.28 -5.25 7.88
C LYS A 79 6.15 -4.01 7.82
N LEU A 80 6.66 -3.67 6.63
CA LEU A 80 7.39 -2.43 6.40
C LEU A 80 6.52 -1.22 6.77
N LEU A 81 5.26 -1.18 6.33
CA LEU A 81 4.31 -0.11 6.67
C LEU A 81 3.98 -0.04 8.17
N ILE A 82 3.98 -1.16 8.88
CA ILE A 82 3.74 -1.19 10.34
C ILE A 82 4.87 -0.49 11.10
N ASN A 83 6.10 -0.63 10.62
CA ASN A 83 7.29 -0.01 11.20
C ASN A 83 7.61 1.37 10.62
N ALA A 84 6.98 1.73 9.50
CA ALA A 84 7.24 2.99 8.82
C ALA A 84 6.88 4.21 9.69
N PRO A 85 7.56 5.35 9.50
CA PRO A 85 7.12 6.65 10.02
C PRO A 85 5.69 6.99 9.59
N ARG A 86 5.20 8.15 10.05
CA ARG A 86 3.86 8.61 9.70
C ARG A 86 3.79 8.88 8.19
N PHE A 87 2.76 8.33 7.55
CA PHE A 87 2.37 8.59 6.16
C PHE A 87 0.87 8.93 6.07
N ARG A 88 0.42 9.46 4.94
CA ARG A 88 -0.99 9.83 4.69
C ARG A 88 -1.82 8.60 4.30
N TYR A 89 -1.34 7.86 3.30
CA TYR A 89 -1.90 6.59 2.87
C TYR A 89 -0.83 5.78 2.12
N ALA A 90 -1.09 4.50 1.92
CA ALA A 90 -0.26 3.59 1.15
C ALA A 90 -1.15 2.59 0.40
N LEU A 91 -0.62 2.00 -0.66
CA LEU A 91 -1.28 0.95 -1.43
C LEU A 91 -0.27 -0.16 -1.72
N VAL A 92 -0.56 -1.36 -1.25
CA VAL A 92 0.22 -2.57 -1.53
C VAL A 92 -0.50 -3.36 -2.61
N GLY A 93 0.15 -3.68 -3.73
CA GLY A 93 -0.53 -4.51 -4.73
C GLY A 93 0.16 -4.74 -6.08
N ILE A 94 -0.48 -5.62 -6.85
CA ILE A 94 -0.13 -6.02 -8.23
C ILE A 94 -0.70 -5.00 -9.22
N GLY A 95 0.13 -4.46 -10.11
CA GLY A 95 -0.35 -3.76 -11.31
C GLY A 95 -0.55 -2.25 -11.17
N LEU A 96 0.36 -1.55 -10.48
CA LEU A 96 0.47 -0.08 -10.60
C LEU A 96 1.22 0.28 -11.90
N GLU A 97 0.72 -0.12 -13.07
CA GLU A 97 1.37 0.08 -14.39
C GLU A 97 1.47 1.56 -14.81
N LYS A 98 0.76 2.48 -14.16
CA LYS A 98 0.77 3.91 -14.48
C LYS A 98 0.76 4.75 -13.21
N TRP A 99 1.58 5.81 -13.20
CA TRP A 99 1.44 6.94 -12.28
C TRP A 99 -0.01 7.39 -12.27
N ARG A 100 -0.79 6.96 -11.29
CA ARG A 100 -2.08 7.55 -11.01
C ARG A 100 -1.85 8.47 -9.84
N ASP A 101 -1.65 9.74 -10.16
CA ASP A 101 -1.71 10.78 -9.15
C ASP A 101 -3.05 10.61 -8.41
N LEU A 102 -3.09 10.77 -7.09
CA LEU A 102 -4.36 10.65 -6.37
C LEU A 102 -5.38 11.63 -6.95
N HIS A 103 -4.94 12.73 -7.58
CA HIS A 103 -5.76 13.64 -8.38
C HIS A 103 -6.61 12.97 -9.47
N GLU A 104 -6.21 11.82 -10.03
CA GLU A 104 -7.05 11.01 -10.93
C GLU A 104 -8.19 10.30 -10.19
N PHE A 105 -7.99 10.03 -8.90
CA PHE A 105 -9.00 9.54 -7.96
C PHE A 105 -9.69 10.66 -7.18
N VAL A 106 -9.23 11.91 -7.23
CA VAL A 106 -9.85 13.03 -6.49
C VAL A 106 -11.26 13.32 -7.01
N ASN A 107 -11.58 12.92 -8.26
CA ASN A 107 -12.95 12.96 -8.78
C ASN A 107 -13.86 11.89 -8.15
N TYR A 108 -13.29 10.78 -7.66
CA TYR A 108 -14.00 9.72 -6.94
C TYR A 108 -13.14 9.16 -5.78
N PRO A 109 -12.88 9.95 -4.71
CA PRO A 109 -11.99 9.54 -3.61
C PRO A 109 -12.44 8.23 -2.94
N LYS A 110 -13.74 7.96 -3.07
CA LYS A 110 -14.45 6.78 -2.61
C LYS A 110 -14.01 5.49 -3.28
N ASP A 111 -13.54 5.51 -4.53
CA ASP A 111 -13.15 4.29 -5.25
C ASP A 111 -11.82 3.72 -4.71
N VAL A 112 -10.93 4.59 -4.22
CA VAL A 112 -9.69 4.17 -3.56
C VAL A 112 -9.99 3.49 -2.23
N LEU A 113 -11.07 3.90 -1.56
CA LEU A 113 -11.58 3.25 -0.34
C LEU A 113 -12.25 1.89 -0.62
N LEU A 114 -12.22 1.39 -1.86
CA LEU A 114 -12.65 0.04 -2.21
C LEU A 114 -11.45 -0.84 -2.62
N MET A 115 -10.26 -0.27 -2.76
CA MET A 115 -9.09 -1.01 -3.22
C MET A 115 -8.50 -1.86 -2.08
N LYS A 116 -8.44 -3.18 -2.29
CA LYS A 116 -7.72 -4.08 -1.39
C LYS A 116 -6.23 -3.72 -1.36
N GLY A 117 -5.61 -3.86 -0.20
CA GLY A 117 -4.24 -3.44 0.08
C GLY A 117 -4.05 -1.95 0.35
N PHE A 118 -5.13 -1.17 0.36
CA PHE A 118 -5.08 0.24 0.74
C PHE A 118 -4.97 0.41 2.25
N VAL A 119 -4.01 1.22 2.69
CA VAL A 119 -3.76 1.58 4.09
C VAL A 119 -3.87 3.09 4.21
N VAL A 120 -4.62 3.60 5.17
CA VAL A 120 -4.90 5.04 5.30
C VAL A 120 -4.91 5.49 6.74
N ARG A 121 -4.45 6.72 6.96
CA ARG A 121 -4.49 7.33 8.29
C ARG A 121 -5.94 7.68 8.67
N GLU A 122 -6.33 7.42 9.91
CA GLU A 122 -7.72 7.56 10.38
C GLU A 122 -8.30 8.98 10.18
N ASP A 123 -7.50 10.02 10.42
CA ASP A 123 -7.90 11.42 10.23
C ASP A 123 -8.14 11.77 8.75
N VAL A 124 -7.42 11.11 7.84
CA VAL A 124 -7.57 11.25 6.39
C VAL A 124 -8.83 10.51 5.95
N TYR A 125 -8.99 9.28 6.43
CA TYR A 125 -10.16 8.44 6.14
C TYR A 125 -11.47 9.15 6.53
N LYS A 126 -11.57 9.67 7.75
CA LYS A 126 -12.75 10.41 8.23
C LYS A 126 -13.10 11.64 7.38
N LYS A 127 -12.09 12.28 6.78
CA LYS A 127 -12.31 13.41 5.85
C LYS A 127 -12.81 12.94 4.49
N MET A 128 -12.38 11.75 4.05
CA MET A 128 -12.86 11.13 2.80
C MET A 128 -14.28 10.59 2.92
N GLU A 129 -14.71 10.18 4.12
CA GLU A 129 -16.08 9.72 4.40
C GLU A 129 -17.14 10.83 4.41
N THR A 130 -16.77 12.12 4.34
CA THR A 130 -17.74 13.22 4.39
C THR A 130 -18.73 13.11 3.22
N PRO A 131 -20.03 12.85 3.46
CA PRO A 131 -20.96 12.50 2.40
C PRO A 131 -21.45 13.76 1.67
N LEU A 132 -21.21 13.83 0.36
CA LEU A 132 -21.96 14.72 -0.55
C LEU A 132 -23.23 14.05 -1.10
N THR A 133 -23.40 12.74 -0.89
CA THR A 133 -24.54 11.98 -1.40
C THR A 133 -24.94 10.88 -0.41
N ASN A 134 -26.25 10.78 -0.16
CA ASN A 134 -26.93 9.79 0.70
C ASN A 134 -26.90 8.36 0.10
N ASP A 135 -25.79 7.98 -0.54
CA ASP A 135 -25.66 6.67 -1.14
C ASP A 135 -25.15 5.67 -0.09
N SER A 136 -26.08 4.83 0.37
CA SER A 136 -25.89 3.83 1.43
C SER A 136 -25.18 2.56 0.93
N SER A 137 -24.70 2.56 -0.32
CA SER A 137 -24.04 1.42 -0.95
C SER A 137 -22.56 1.27 -0.61
N HIS A 138 -21.99 2.17 0.19
CA HIS A 138 -20.60 2.01 0.63
C HIS A 138 -20.46 0.89 1.67
N PRO A 139 -19.64 -0.14 1.39
CA PRO A 139 -19.37 -1.18 2.35
C PRO A 139 -18.43 -0.61 3.43
N SER A 140 -19.01 -0.04 4.47
CA SER A 140 -18.31 0.21 5.74
C SER A 140 -17.81 -1.09 6.39
N SER A 141 -18.25 -2.25 5.88
CA SER A 141 -17.93 -3.60 6.38
C SER A 141 -16.51 -4.09 6.07
N ASP A 142 -15.76 -3.44 5.17
CA ASP A 142 -14.54 -4.00 4.60
C ASP A 142 -13.24 -3.38 5.14
N ILE A 143 -13.34 -2.61 6.23
CA ILE A 143 -12.22 -1.83 6.78
C ILE A 143 -11.76 -2.43 8.10
N GLY A 144 -10.48 -2.80 8.13
CA GLY A 144 -9.82 -3.35 9.30
C GLY A 144 -8.98 -2.31 10.04
N PHE A 145 -8.65 -2.67 11.29
CA PHE A 145 -7.56 -2.04 12.02
C PHE A 145 -6.22 -2.49 11.43
N PHE A 146 -5.33 -1.55 11.10
CA PHE A 146 -3.99 -1.85 10.60
C PHE A 146 -2.93 -1.68 11.68
N ARG A 147 -2.83 -0.45 12.23
CA ARG A 147 -2.04 -0.10 13.41
C ARG A 147 -2.66 1.14 14.05
N LYS A 148 -2.20 1.55 15.24
CA LYS A 148 -2.72 2.76 15.90
C LYS A 148 -2.69 3.97 14.96
N GLY A 149 -3.86 4.55 14.68
CA GLY A 149 -4.03 5.71 13.80
C GLY A 149 -4.13 5.37 12.31
N TYR A 150 -4.18 4.09 11.93
CA TYR A 150 -4.27 3.60 10.56
C TYR A 150 -5.31 2.50 10.40
N LEU A 151 -6.06 2.61 9.31
CA LEU A 151 -7.03 1.64 8.83
C LEU A 151 -6.52 1.02 7.54
N TRP A 152 -7.04 -0.13 7.18
CA TRP A 152 -6.73 -0.74 5.89
C TRP A 152 -7.89 -1.57 5.34
N ILE A 153 -7.80 -1.89 4.06
CA ILE A 153 -8.74 -2.76 3.36
C ILE A 153 -7.98 -4.05 3.00
N PRO A 154 -8.03 -5.09 3.84
CA PRO A 154 -7.27 -6.31 3.62
C PRO A 154 -7.73 -7.09 2.38
N TYR A 155 -6.80 -7.80 1.74
CA TYR A 155 -7.14 -8.87 0.80
C TYR A 155 -7.85 -10.03 1.52
N LEU A 156 -8.54 -10.87 0.76
CA LEU A 156 -9.20 -12.05 1.32
C LEU A 156 -8.18 -12.94 2.04
N GLY A 157 -8.49 -13.34 3.28
CA GLY A 157 -7.62 -14.16 4.11
C GLY A 157 -6.61 -13.36 4.96
N GLU A 158 -6.41 -12.06 4.70
CA GLU A 158 -5.49 -11.24 5.50
C GLU A 158 -6.07 -10.81 6.85
N TRP A 159 -7.39 -10.89 7.03
CA TRP A 159 -8.11 -10.57 8.28
C TRP A 159 -7.65 -11.38 9.49
N GLU A 160 -7.20 -12.61 9.26
CA GLU A 160 -6.80 -13.54 10.31
C GLU A 160 -5.30 -13.43 10.66
N PHE A 161 -4.56 -12.58 9.96
CA PHE A 161 -3.14 -12.38 10.22
C PHE A 161 -2.97 -11.25 11.24
N PRO A 162 -2.62 -11.55 12.49
CA PRO A 162 -2.28 -10.50 13.42
C PRO A 162 -0.93 -9.93 13.00
N PHE A 163 -0.93 -8.67 12.59
CA PHE A 163 0.22 -7.79 12.74
C PHE A 163 0.43 -7.51 14.25
N LYS A 164 0.74 -8.55 15.01
CA LYS A 164 1.10 -8.47 16.43
C LYS A 164 2.61 -8.50 16.60
#